data_AF-A0A2T9ZHT2-F1
#
_entry.id   AF-A0A2T9ZHT2-F1
#
_cell.length_a   1.000
_cell.length_b   1.000
_cell.length_c   1.000
_cell.angle_alpha   90.00
_cell.angle_beta   90.00
_cell.angle_gamma   90.00
#
_symmetry.space_group_name_H-M   'P 1'
#
loop_
_entity.id
_entity.type
_entity.pdbx_description
1 polymer ?
#
loop_
_entity_poly.entity_id
_entity_poly.type
_entity_poly.pdbx_seq_one_letter_code
_entity_poly.pdbx_strand_id
1 'polypeptide(L)'
;MTNLIQIEYILLAEFDINEGSILRHQYPTPTFEDESGSIPLPREGINTQINSPSTINPILVLIYSILTEKKIIFMGHNQPAEEVSNFVLSALVIGSGGGSVLKALKYKIFPYASLASIDRLSKLNSYIAGVTNPIFEEKKSLWDLLFNINTGEVKVHPSLLKSFGFHNIPVKNEINLQLNSESSSILLSRQKKDPKAEKSTTYDQRFLQELFSAVESRAEEHILRAICERFIRKFIFLCAIYQHMNLDRYDLFLAPRTVENDNINIAKIKDSLPSKFLEYVYSTKLETLKSVQRPNNYSFRENTDANHSQSIIIAFLKTNLYSRYAKDLKQARGHFPVNNIDLYSIVERLTETIPNIDESITIYTLMFHSIVTEDQVTMLLAYLTFFTGGIDPIVSGLYHKDDRVKYYATFLLYRIELHIAGKKFIDSLNGFHKQTFKFLRDRFSV
;
A
#
# COMPACT_ATOMS: atom_id res chain seq x y z
N MET A 1 46.31 -8.16 4.07
CA MET A 1 45.54 -8.40 2.82
C MET A 1 44.65 -7.20 2.60
N THR A 2 44.85 -6.51 1.49
CA THR A 2 44.23 -5.24 1.12
C THR A 2 42.74 -5.42 0.78
N ASN A 3 41.88 -4.60 1.40
CA ASN A 3 40.46 -4.48 1.05
C ASN A 3 40.33 -3.96 -0.39
N LEU A 4 39.92 -4.82 -1.31
CA LEU A 4 39.55 -4.42 -2.67
C LEU A 4 38.13 -3.85 -2.65
N ILE A 5 37.99 -2.58 -3.05
CA ILE A 5 36.70 -1.92 -3.23
C ILE A 5 36.00 -2.59 -4.42
N GLN A 6 34.83 -3.17 -4.18
CA GLN A 6 34.00 -3.77 -5.25
C GLN A 6 33.22 -2.64 -5.95
N ILE A 7 33.65 -2.26 -7.14
CA ILE A 7 33.00 -1.24 -7.97
C ILE A 7 32.01 -1.94 -8.90
N GLU A 8 30.71 -1.69 -8.70
CA GLU A 8 29.63 -2.32 -9.47
C GLU A 8 29.39 -1.63 -10.82
N TYR A 9 29.63 -0.31 -10.89
CA TYR A 9 29.49 0.50 -12.10
C TYR A 9 30.55 1.59 -12.18
N ILE A 10 31.03 1.87 -13.40
CA ILE A 10 31.85 3.04 -13.72
C ILE A 10 31.10 3.86 -14.76
N LEU A 11 30.80 5.12 -14.40
CA LEU A 11 30.09 6.06 -15.26
C LEU A 11 30.97 7.28 -15.50
N LEU A 12 31.21 7.61 -16.77
CA LEU A 12 31.91 8.84 -17.15
C LEU A 12 30.89 9.86 -17.66
N ALA A 13 30.73 10.95 -16.91
CA ALA A 13 29.99 12.13 -17.35
C ALA A 13 30.95 13.18 -17.91
N GLU A 14 30.58 13.81 -19.02
CA GLU A 14 31.28 14.96 -19.60
C GLU A 14 30.27 16.05 -19.98
N PHE A 15 30.76 17.27 -20.19
CA PHE A 15 29.93 18.39 -20.62
C PHE A 15 30.27 18.73 -22.08
N ASP A 16 29.32 18.50 -22.97
CA ASP A 16 29.38 18.91 -24.37
C ASP A 16 28.79 20.32 -24.53
N ILE A 17 29.44 21.16 -25.33
CA ILE A 17 29.03 22.56 -25.48
C ILE A 17 27.71 22.74 -26.24
N ASN A 18 27.31 21.75 -27.04
CA ASN A 18 26.08 21.78 -27.82
C ASN A 18 24.98 20.93 -27.16
N GLU A 19 25.36 19.84 -26.48
CA GLU A 19 24.41 18.86 -25.91
C GLU A 19 24.28 18.93 -24.38
N GLY A 20 25.13 19.70 -23.71
CA GLY A 20 25.17 19.84 -22.26
C GLY A 20 25.82 18.65 -21.56
N SER A 21 25.45 18.38 -20.31
CA SER A 21 25.99 17.25 -19.55
C SER A 21 25.52 15.91 -20.13
N ILE A 22 26.44 15.13 -20.67
CA ILE A 22 26.21 13.81 -21.26
C ILE A 22 26.97 12.72 -20.50
N LEU A 23 26.45 11.48 -20.53
CA LEU A 23 27.10 10.31 -19.93
C LEU A 23 27.73 9.46 -21.04
N ARG A 24 29.04 9.61 -21.26
CA ARG A 24 29.75 9.09 -22.43
C ARG A 24 30.05 7.60 -22.35
N HIS A 25 30.44 7.10 -21.17
CA HIS A 25 30.83 5.71 -20.98
C HIS A 25 30.17 5.08 -19.75
N GLN A 26 29.72 3.84 -19.91
CA GLN A 26 29.08 3.03 -18.87
C GLN A 26 29.66 1.62 -18.95
N TYR A 27 30.14 1.11 -17.83
CA TYR A 27 30.58 -0.28 -17.67
C TYR A 27 29.85 -0.93 -16.49
N PRO A 28 29.47 -2.22 -16.56
CA PRO A 28 29.69 -3.15 -17.68
C PRO A 28 28.59 -3.13 -18.76
N THR A 29 27.40 -2.57 -18.49
CA THR A 29 26.29 -2.51 -19.46
C THR A 29 25.66 -1.13 -19.53
N PRO A 30 25.11 -0.71 -20.69
CA PRO A 30 24.36 0.53 -20.81
C PRO A 30 23.08 0.45 -19.95
N THR A 31 22.89 1.38 -19.03
CA THR A 31 21.61 1.51 -18.32
C THR A 31 20.65 2.30 -19.19
N PHE A 32 19.85 1.65 -20.06
CA PHE A 32 18.51 2.05 -20.56
C PHE A 32 18.11 1.15 -21.74
N GLU A 33 17.04 0.36 -21.58
CA GLU A 33 16.21 -0.11 -22.70
C GLU A 33 14.73 0.00 -22.30
N ASP A 34 13.98 0.79 -23.08
CA ASP A 34 12.54 0.87 -23.05
C ASP A 34 11.96 -0.36 -23.79
N GLU A 35 11.60 -1.40 -23.05
CA GLU A 35 10.72 -2.44 -23.59
C GLU A 35 9.26 -2.10 -23.24
N SER A 36 8.60 -1.37 -24.13
CA SER A 36 7.15 -1.22 -24.13
C SER A 36 6.50 -2.54 -24.57
N GLY A 37 6.44 -3.51 -23.67
CA GLY A 37 5.61 -4.71 -23.81
C GLY A 37 4.14 -4.35 -23.57
N SER A 38 3.38 -4.19 -24.65
CA SER A 38 1.92 -4.01 -24.60
C SER A 38 1.26 -5.28 -24.05
N ILE A 39 0.70 -5.19 -22.85
CA ILE A 39 -0.09 -6.25 -22.22
C ILE A 39 -1.51 -6.22 -22.80
N PRO A 40 -2.07 -7.33 -23.33
CA PRO A 40 -3.45 -7.36 -23.78
C PRO A 40 -4.41 -7.37 -22.58
N LEU A 41 -5.41 -6.49 -22.61
CA LEU A 41 -6.46 -6.38 -21.57
C LEU A 41 -7.79 -6.96 -22.09
N PRO A 42 -8.64 -7.52 -21.21
CA PRO A 42 -10.01 -7.87 -21.56
C PRO A 42 -10.85 -6.63 -21.87
N ARG A 43 -11.82 -6.78 -22.78
CA ARG A 43 -12.76 -5.73 -23.19
C ARG A 43 -13.68 -5.33 -22.05
N GLU A 44 -13.95 -4.02 -21.98
CA GLU A 44 -14.78 -3.34 -20.98
C GLU A 44 -16.11 -4.05 -20.72
N GLY A 45 -16.48 -4.12 -19.44
CA GLY A 45 -17.82 -4.48 -19.01
C GLY A 45 -17.87 -4.68 -17.51
N ILE A 46 -18.39 -3.69 -16.79
CA ILE A 46 -19.43 -3.78 -15.75
C ILE A 46 -19.58 -2.37 -15.16
N ASN A 47 -20.68 -1.71 -15.52
CA ASN A 47 -21.15 -0.51 -14.85
C ASN A 47 -21.62 -0.89 -13.44
N THR A 48 -20.87 -0.51 -12.42
CA THR A 48 -21.41 -0.41 -11.05
C THR A 48 -21.64 1.06 -10.74
N GLN A 49 -22.90 1.42 -10.52
CA GLN A 49 -23.28 2.71 -9.98
C GLN A 49 -22.71 2.82 -8.56
N ILE A 50 -21.62 3.55 -8.38
CA ILE A 50 -21.01 3.82 -7.08
C ILE A 50 -21.45 5.21 -6.62
N ASN A 51 -22.09 5.22 -5.45
CA ASN A 51 -22.61 6.38 -4.75
C ASN A 51 -21.63 7.55 -4.76
N SER A 52 -22.13 8.74 -5.09
CA SER A 52 -21.38 10.00 -5.07
C SER A 52 -20.63 10.19 -3.75
N PRO A 53 -19.29 10.37 -3.74
CA PRO A 53 -18.58 10.71 -2.52
C PRO A 53 -18.85 12.19 -2.23
N SER A 54 -19.58 12.46 -1.15
CA SER A 54 -19.61 13.79 -0.57
C SER A 54 -18.19 14.09 -0.06
N THR A 55 -17.52 14.97 -0.81
CA THR A 55 -16.18 15.54 -0.58
C THR A 55 -15.00 14.63 -0.96
N ILE A 56 -14.57 14.74 -2.23
CA ILE A 56 -13.29 14.21 -2.70
C ILE A 56 -12.16 14.91 -1.94
N ASN A 57 -11.35 14.15 -1.19
CA ASN A 57 -10.28 14.73 -0.39
C ASN A 57 -9.02 15.01 -1.26
N PRO A 58 -8.42 16.22 -1.21
CA PRO A 58 -7.23 16.55 -1.99
C PRO A 58 -6.03 15.62 -1.76
N ILE A 59 -5.87 15.07 -0.56
CA ILE A 59 -4.77 14.15 -0.21
C ILE A 59 -4.94 12.82 -0.95
N LEU A 60 -6.17 12.28 -1.03
CA LEU A 60 -6.44 11.08 -1.82
C LEU A 60 -6.20 11.33 -3.30
N VAL A 61 -6.65 12.47 -3.83
CA VAL A 61 -6.41 12.86 -5.22
C VAL A 61 -4.91 12.96 -5.51
N LEU A 62 -4.14 13.54 -4.59
CA LEU A 62 -2.68 13.60 -4.68
C LEU A 62 -2.09 12.19 -4.77
N ILE A 63 -2.43 11.31 -3.82
CA ILE A 63 -1.89 9.95 -3.78
C ILE A 63 -2.24 9.18 -5.05
N TYR A 64 -3.50 9.22 -5.49
CA TYR A 64 -3.94 8.54 -6.71
C TYR A 64 -3.30 9.12 -7.98
N SER A 65 -3.08 10.43 -8.05
CA SER A 65 -2.31 11.03 -9.13
C SER A 65 -0.85 10.60 -9.15
N ILE A 66 -0.23 10.38 -7.98
CA ILE A 66 1.13 9.85 -7.90
C ILE A 66 1.17 8.38 -8.36
N LEU A 67 0.26 7.56 -7.83
CA LEU A 67 0.17 6.13 -8.16
C LEU A 67 -0.11 5.93 -9.65
N THR A 68 -0.93 6.77 -10.27
CA THR A 68 -1.29 6.67 -11.69
C THR A 68 -0.39 7.48 -12.62
N GLU A 69 0.79 7.90 -12.13
CA GLU A 69 1.81 8.65 -12.87
C GLU A 69 1.23 9.86 -13.63
N LYS A 70 0.72 10.85 -12.90
CA LYS A 70 0.19 12.11 -13.47
C LYS A 70 1.18 13.26 -13.39
N LYS A 71 0.87 14.36 -14.09
CA LYS A 71 1.62 15.62 -14.01
C LYS A 71 1.07 16.47 -12.86
N ILE A 72 1.87 16.65 -11.82
CA ILE A 72 1.48 17.33 -10.59
C ILE A 72 2.36 18.57 -10.41
N ILE A 73 1.75 19.73 -10.22
CA ILE A 73 2.45 20.99 -9.96
C ILE A 73 2.04 21.54 -8.60
N PHE A 74 3.03 21.94 -7.80
CA PHE A 74 2.87 22.80 -6.63
C PHE A 74 3.32 24.21 -7.02
N MET A 75 2.38 25.16 -7.02
CA MET A 75 2.63 26.54 -7.40
C MET A 75 2.58 27.44 -6.15
N GLY A 76 3.67 28.14 -5.88
CA GLY A 76 3.78 29.11 -4.79
C GLY A 76 4.26 30.46 -5.30
N HIS A 77 3.36 31.31 -5.78
CA HIS A 77 3.72 32.64 -6.27
C HIS A 77 4.26 33.50 -5.12
N ASN A 78 5.44 34.11 -5.32
CA ASN A 78 6.16 34.87 -4.30
C ASN A 78 6.45 34.08 -3.00
N GLN A 79 6.42 32.75 -3.04
CA GLN A 79 6.88 31.91 -1.94
C GLN A 79 8.37 31.58 -2.07
N PRO A 80 9.08 31.37 -0.95
CA PRO A 80 10.43 30.85 -0.98
C PRO A 80 10.50 29.52 -1.76
N ALA A 81 11.53 29.36 -2.60
CA ALA A 81 11.71 28.11 -3.35
C ALA A 81 11.86 26.88 -2.44
N GLU A 82 12.37 27.07 -1.22
CA GLU A 82 12.44 26.05 -0.19
C GLU A 82 11.06 25.55 0.21
N GLU A 83 10.10 26.45 0.44
CA GLU A 83 8.75 26.08 0.85
C GLU A 83 8.06 25.26 -0.25
N VAL A 84 8.14 25.73 -1.50
CA VAL A 84 7.61 25.01 -2.66
C VAL A 84 8.28 23.63 -2.82
N SER A 85 9.59 23.56 -2.61
CA SER A 85 10.34 22.30 -2.65
C SER A 85 9.88 21.33 -1.55
N ASN A 86 9.59 21.83 -0.35
CA ASN A 86 9.11 21.02 0.76
C ASN A 86 7.74 20.39 0.46
N PHE A 87 6.82 21.09 -0.22
CA PHE A 87 5.57 20.50 -0.68
C PHE A 87 5.79 19.34 -1.67
N VAL A 88 6.69 19.52 -2.65
CA VAL A 88 7.03 18.47 -3.63
C VAL A 88 7.61 17.24 -2.95
N LEU A 89 8.56 17.43 -2.03
CA LEU A 89 9.18 16.33 -1.28
C LEU A 89 8.18 15.64 -0.33
N SER A 90 7.29 16.39 0.30
CA SER A 90 6.24 15.84 1.16
C SER A 90 5.24 15.00 0.37
N ALA A 91 4.83 15.47 -0.81
CA ALA A 91 3.98 14.71 -1.72
C ALA A 91 4.62 13.38 -2.12
N LEU A 92 5.93 13.39 -2.40
CA LEU A 92 6.69 12.17 -2.67
C LEU A 92 6.69 11.22 -1.48
N VAL A 93 6.92 11.69 -0.26
CA VAL A 93 6.91 10.84 0.95
C VAL A 93 5.54 10.21 1.16
N ILE A 94 4.46 10.98 1.03
CA ILE A 94 3.09 10.47 1.18
C ILE A 94 2.75 9.45 0.08
N GLY A 95 2.97 9.80 -1.19
CA GLY A 95 2.63 8.95 -2.33
C GLY A 95 3.51 7.71 -2.48
N SER A 96 4.72 7.72 -1.92
CA SER A 96 5.59 6.54 -1.87
C SER A 96 5.28 5.58 -0.72
N GLY A 97 4.36 5.94 0.17
CA GLY A 97 4.03 5.17 1.37
C GLY A 97 5.05 5.38 2.48
N GLY A 98 5.26 6.64 2.89
CA GLY A 98 6.22 6.98 3.94
C GLY A 98 7.69 6.90 3.52
N GLY A 99 7.98 6.77 2.22
CA GLY A 99 9.33 6.63 1.67
C GLY A 99 9.85 5.19 1.58
N SER A 100 9.09 4.19 2.02
CA SER A 100 9.56 2.80 2.18
C SER A 100 8.99 1.83 1.14
N VAL A 101 7.79 2.06 0.62
CA VAL A 101 7.06 1.11 -0.23
C VAL A 101 7.45 1.27 -1.71
N LEU A 102 7.19 2.43 -2.30
CA LEU A 102 7.38 2.67 -3.73
C LEU A 102 8.69 3.43 -4.00
N LYS A 103 9.78 2.68 -4.17
CA LYS A 103 11.14 3.24 -4.34
C LYS A 103 11.39 3.90 -5.71
N ALA A 104 10.54 3.62 -6.72
CA ALA A 104 10.76 4.01 -8.10
C ALA A 104 10.38 5.46 -8.45
N LEU A 105 9.84 6.23 -7.50
CA LEU A 105 9.35 7.60 -7.75
C LEU A 105 10.46 8.66 -7.93
N LYS A 106 11.74 8.33 -7.70
CA LYS A 106 12.86 9.29 -7.66
C LYS A 106 13.12 10.04 -8.99
N TYR A 107 12.80 9.44 -10.13
CA TYR A 107 13.26 9.91 -11.45
C TYR A 107 12.37 10.99 -12.11
N LYS A 108 11.29 11.41 -11.44
CA LYS A 108 10.27 12.31 -12.02
C LYS A 108 9.93 13.47 -11.09
N ILE A 109 10.87 13.84 -10.23
CA ILE A 109 10.69 14.86 -9.18
C ILE A 109 11.55 16.07 -9.51
N PHE A 110 10.91 17.23 -9.52
CA PHE A 110 11.52 18.53 -9.74
C PHE A 110 11.18 19.41 -8.53
N PRO A 111 11.96 19.34 -7.43
CA PRO A 111 11.68 20.14 -6.23
C PRO A 111 11.48 21.63 -6.56
N TYR A 112 12.23 22.11 -7.55
CA TYR A 112 12.00 23.38 -8.19
C TYR A 112 12.20 23.28 -9.71
N ALA A 113 11.30 23.90 -10.46
CA ALA A 113 11.35 24.03 -11.92
C ALA A 113 11.14 25.50 -12.32
N SER A 114 11.88 25.93 -13.34
CA SER A 114 11.80 27.29 -13.89
C SER A 114 11.19 27.29 -15.29
N LEU A 115 11.03 28.48 -15.89
CA LEU A 115 10.54 28.61 -17.27
C LEU A 115 11.39 27.85 -18.29
N ALA A 116 12.71 27.74 -18.05
CA ALA A 116 13.62 26.98 -18.89
C ALA A 116 13.30 25.46 -18.88
N SER A 117 12.61 24.98 -17.86
CA SER A 117 12.25 23.56 -17.74
C SER A 117 10.95 23.22 -18.47
N ILE A 118 10.22 24.18 -19.03
CA ILE A 118 8.91 23.95 -19.67
C ILE A 118 9.01 22.94 -20.82
N ASP A 119 10.01 23.08 -21.68
CA ASP A 119 10.19 22.17 -22.83
C ASP A 119 10.59 20.75 -22.40
N ARG A 120 11.23 20.62 -21.23
CA ARG A 120 11.54 19.32 -20.64
C ARG A 120 10.29 18.70 -20.02
N LEU A 121 9.53 19.48 -19.24
CA LEU A 121 8.31 19.02 -18.58
C LEU A 121 7.21 18.65 -19.58
N SER A 122 7.12 19.34 -20.71
CA SER A 122 6.13 19.04 -21.75
C SER A 122 6.36 17.67 -22.40
N LYS A 123 7.63 17.25 -22.55
CA LYS A 123 8.04 15.93 -23.08
C LYS A 123 7.80 14.79 -22.10
N LEU A 124 7.70 15.07 -20.80
CA LEU A 124 7.48 14.05 -19.79
C LEU A 124 6.00 13.69 -19.71
N ASN A 125 5.72 12.39 -19.65
CA ASN A 125 4.37 11.88 -19.47
C ASN A 125 3.86 12.05 -18.03
N SER A 126 4.77 12.14 -17.06
CA SER A 126 4.45 12.34 -15.65
C SER A 126 5.59 12.96 -14.87
N TYR A 127 5.25 13.74 -13.84
CA TYR A 127 6.21 14.38 -12.94
C TYR A 127 5.51 15.01 -11.73
N ILE A 128 6.29 15.31 -10.69
CA ILE A 128 5.90 16.17 -9.58
C ILE A 128 6.87 17.35 -9.57
N ALA A 129 6.37 18.58 -9.73
CA ALA A 129 7.21 19.77 -9.83
C ALA A 129 6.75 20.90 -8.91
N GLY A 130 7.72 21.66 -8.42
CA GLY A 130 7.50 22.89 -7.66
C GLY A 130 7.83 24.11 -8.53
N VAL A 131 6.95 25.11 -8.56
CA VAL A 131 7.14 26.33 -9.37
C VAL A 131 6.72 27.57 -8.59
N THR A 132 7.36 28.71 -8.85
CA THR A 132 7.01 30.01 -8.27
C THR A 132 6.43 30.99 -9.28
N ASN A 133 6.50 30.66 -10.57
CA ASN A 133 5.97 31.49 -11.63
C ASN A 133 4.50 31.14 -11.92
N PRO A 134 3.55 32.09 -11.83
CA PRO A 134 2.13 31.82 -12.01
C PRO A 134 1.77 31.40 -13.45
N ILE A 135 2.64 31.61 -14.44
CA ILE A 135 2.39 31.21 -15.83
C ILE A 135 2.15 29.69 -15.98
N PHE A 136 2.64 28.87 -15.04
CA PHE A 136 2.39 27.43 -15.03
C PHE A 136 0.92 27.09 -14.78
N GLU A 137 0.18 27.96 -14.08
CA GLU A 137 -1.25 27.80 -13.83
C GLU A 137 -2.07 27.98 -15.11
N GLU A 138 -1.68 28.92 -15.97
CA GLU A 138 -2.32 29.18 -17.25
C GLU A 138 -2.05 28.08 -18.29
N LYS A 139 -0.86 27.46 -18.23
CA LYS A 139 -0.42 26.40 -19.16
C LYS A 139 -1.00 25.02 -18.78
N LYS A 140 -2.30 24.84 -18.98
CA LYS A 140 -3.05 23.61 -18.63
C LYS A 140 -2.50 22.31 -19.23
N SER A 141 -1.74 22.36 -20.33
CA SER A 141 -1.10 21.18 -20.91
C SER A 141 0.05 20.61 -20.07
N LEU A 142 0.56 21.39 -19.11
CA LEU A 142 1.67 21.00 -18.26
C LEU A 142 1.21 20.20 -17.04
N TRP A 143 -0.03 20.29 -16.58
CA TRP A 143 -0.47 19.64 -15.34
C TRP A 143 -1.82 18.95 -15.48
N ASP A 144 -1.96 17.80 -14.81
CA ASP A 144 -3.24 17.15 -14.56
C ASP A 144 -3.83 17.59 -13.21
N LEU A 145 -2.95 17.94 -12.26
CA LEU A 145 -3.26 18.36 -10.91
C LEU A 145 -2.36 19.52 -10.49
N LEU A 146 -2.95 20.63 -10.04
CA LEU A 146 -2.22 21.81 -9.58
C LEU A 146 -2.65 22.18 -8.17
N PHE A 147 -1.69 22.29 -7.26
CA PHE A 147 -1.86 22.80 -5.90
C PHE A 147 -1.34 24.22 -5.84
N ASN A 148 -2.21 25.18 -5.53
CA ASN A 148 -1.82 26.54 -5.24
C ASN A 148 -1.55 26.65 -3.74
N ILE A 149 -0.27 26.78 -3.38
CA ILE A 149 0.19 26.84 -1.98
C ILE A 149 -0.34 28.11 -1.30
N ASN A 150 -0.41 29.22 -2.02
CA ASN A 150 -0.85 30.50 -1.46
C ASN A 150 -2.33 30.51 -1.08
N THR A 151 -3.19 29.90 -1.92
CA THR A 151 -4.65 29.94 -1.73
C THR A 151 -5.21 28.68 -1.07
N GLY A 152 -4.42 27.60 -1.01
CA GLY A 152 -4.91 26.28 -0.61
C GLY A 152 -5.88 25.65 -1.62
N GLU A 153 -5.99 26.24 -2.83
CA GLU A 153 -6.85 25.76 -3.90
C GLU A 153 -6.15 24.64 -4.69
N VAL A 154 -6.90 23.58 -4.99
CA VAL A 154 -6.43 22.46 -5.79
C VAL A 154 -7.26 22.39 -7.05
N LYS A 155 -6.60 22.63 -8.19
CA LYS A 155 -7.21 22.58 -9.52
C LYS A 155 -6.96 21.21 -10.12
N VAL A 156 -8.05 20.55 -10.51
CA VAL A 156 -8.01 19.19 -11.07
C VAL A 156 -8.49 19.22 -12.51
N HIS A 157 -7.71 18.63 -13.43
CA HIS A 157 -8.13 18.49 -14.82
C HIS A 157 -9.32 17.52 -14.91
N PRO A 158 -10.42 17.82 -15.64
CA PRO A 158 -11.65 17.03 -15.61
C PRO A 158 -11.52 15.56 -16.01
N SER A 159 -10.55 15.24 -16.89
CA SER A 159 -10.29 13.85 -17.29
C SER A 159 -9.74 12.99 -16.14
N LEU A 160 -9.07 13.61 -15.17
CA LEU A 160 -8.37 12.90 -14.10
C LEU A 160 -9.36 12.22 -13.16
N LEU A 161 -10.37 12.94 -12.66
CA LEU A 161 -11.32 12.36 -11.71
C LEU A 161 -12.23 11.31 -12.35
N LYS A 162 -12.56 11.47 -13.63
CA LYS A 162 -13.24 10.40 -14.41
C LYS A 162 -12.38 9.14 -14.46
N SER A 163 -11.07 9.28 -14.67
CA SER A 163 -10.14 8.15 -14.67
C SER A 163 -10.02 7.44 -13.32
N PHE A 164 -10.37 8.12 -12.22
CA PHE A 164 -10.42 7.55 -10.87
C PHE A 164 -11.77 6.93 -10.51
N GLY A 165 -12.74 6.91 -11.43
CA GLY A 165 -14.04 6.31 -11.16
C GLY A 165 -15.06 7.27 -10.53
N PHE A 166 -14.76 8.56 -10.41
CA PHE A 166 -15.71 9.55 -9.90
C PHE A 166 -16.72 9.96 -11.00
N HIS A 167 -17.86 9.26 -11.04
CA HIS A 167 -18.95 9.48 -12.00
C HIS A 167 -20.07 10.24 -11.28
N ASN A 168 -20.18 11.56 -11.51
CA ASN A 168 -21.24 12.51 -11.09
C ASN A 168 -20.64 13.86 -10.63
N ILE A 169 -19.56 14.30 -11.28
CA ILE A 169 -18.95 15.59 -10.93
C ILE A 169 -19.57 16.67 -11.81
N PRO A 170 -20.04 17.81 -11.26
CA PRO A 170 -20.55 18.90 -12.07
C PRO A 170 -19.54 19.29 -13.14
N VAL A 171 -20.01 19.32 -14.39
CA VAL A 171 -19.22 19.66 -15.58
C VAL A 171 -18.94 21.17 -15.57
N LYS A 172 -18.07 21.60 -14.65
CA LYS A 172 -17.28 22.81 -14.83
C LYS A 172 -15.90 22.36 -15.33
N ASN A 173 -15.29 23.18 -16.19
CA ASN A 173 -14.01 22.86 -16.81
C ASN A 173 -12.87 22.65 -15.80
N GLU A 174 -13.07 23.01 -14.52
CA GLU A 174 -12.15 22.85 -13.40
C GLU A 174 -12.94 22.55 -12.13
N ILE A 175 -12.39 21.71 -11.26
CA ILE A 175 -12.90 21.45 -9.93
C ILE A 175 -11.87 21.97 -8.95
N ASN A 176 -12.28 22.94 -8.15
CA ASN A 176 -11.47 23.55 -7.13
C ASN A 176 -11.78 22.85 -5.81
N LEU A 177 -10.83 22.06 -5.31
CA LEU A 177 -10.91 21.49 -3.98
C LEU A 177 -10.18 22.44 -3.02
N GLN A 178 -10.71 22.67 -1.83
CA GLN A 178 -10.07 23.51 -0.81
C GLN A 178 -9.36 22.63 0.23
N LEU A 179 -8.12 22.97 0.56
CA LEU A 179 -7.38 22.44 1.70
C LEU A 179 -7.83 23.12 3.00
N ASN A 180 -9.13 23.08 3.34
CA ASN A 180 -9.59 23.64 4.62
C ASN A 180 -9.50 22.59 5.73
N SER A 181 -8.76 22.91 6.80
CA SER A 181 -8.75 22.16 8.07
C SER A 181 -10.12 22.13 8.77
N GLU A 182 -11.06 22.99 8.36
CA GLU A 182 -12.40 23.06 8.94
C GLU A 182 -13.40 22.10 8.26
N SER A 183 -13.10 21.59 7.06
CA SER A 183 -13.91 20.54 6.42
C SER A 183 -13.85 19.20 7.16
N SER A 184 -12.84 19.04 8.03
CA SER A 184 -12.73 17.95 9.02
C SER A 184 -13.96 17.89 9.93
N SER A 185 -14.61 19.03 10.19
CA SER A 185 -15.79 19.12 11.07
C SER A 185 -17.10 18.66 10.42
N ILE A 186 -17.19 18.59 9.08
CA ILE A 186 -18.39 18.11 8.37
C ILE A 186 -18.46 16.58 8.36
N LEU A 187 -17.33 15.88 8.51
CA LEU A 187 -17.33 14.44 8.83
C LEU A 187 -17.75 14.16 10.29
N LEU A 188 -17.65 15.15 11.18
CA LEU A 188 -17.94 15.06 12.61
C LEU A 188 -19.30 15.67 13.02
N SER A 189 -20.02 16.34 12.11
CA SER A 189 -21.33 16.91 12.43
C SER A 189 -22.43 15.84 12.44
N ARG A 190 -22.68 15.27 13.63
CA ARG A 190 -23.95 14.73 14.14
C ARG A 190 -24.97 14.35 13.05
N GLN A 191 -24.81 13.18 12.43
CA GLN A 191 -26.01 12.41 12.09
C GLN A 191 -26.56 11.88 13.41
N LYS A 192 -27.82 12.23 13.71
CA LYS A 192 -28.57 11.63 14.81
C LYS A 192 -28.40 10.11 14.71
N LYS A 193 -27.89 9.50 15.78
CA LYS A 193 -27.63 8.06 15.89
C LYS A 193 -28.92 7.28 15.63
N ASP A 194 -29.06 6.74 14.43
CA ASP A 194 -29.85 5.55 14.18
C ASP A 194 -28.92 4.33 14.28
N PRO A 195 -29.05 3.46 15.30
CA PRO A 195 -28.12 2.36 15.59
C PRO A 195 -28.18 1.17 14.61
N LYS A 196 -28.74 1.35 13.41
CA LYS A 196 -28.93 0.28 12.39
C LYS A 196 -28.26 0.57 11.04
N ALA A 197 -27.50 1.65 10.90
CA ALA A 197 -26.84 2.04 9.66
C ALA A 197 -25.34 2.33 9.87
N GLU A 198 -24.61 1.45 10.56
CA GLU A 198 -23.15 1.36 10.38
C GLU A 198 -22.88 0.80 8.97
N LYS A 199 -23.01 1.65 7.96
CA LYS A 199 -22.42 1.40 6.64
C LYS A 199 -20.91 1.36 6.85
N SER A 200 -20.29 0.25 6.48
CA SER A 200 -18.85 0.02 6.52
C SER A 200 -18.09 1.24 6.01
N THR A 201 -17.28 1.86 6.87
CA THR A 201 -16.33 2.91 6.48
C THR A 201 -15.40 2.35 5.43
N THR A 202 -15.26 3.03 4.28
CA THR A 202 -14.37 2.54 3.22
C THR A 202 -12.92 2.62 3.66
N TYR A 203 -12.08 1.79 3.05
CA TYR A 203 -10.63 1.82 3.22
C TYR A 203 -10.03 3.24 3.17
N ASP A 204 -10.43 4.03 2.18
CA ASP A 204 -10.02 5.43 1.99
C ASP A 204 -10.45 6.35 3.14
N GLN A 205 -11.67 6.18 3.62
CA GLN A 205 -12.22 6.99 4.72
C GLN A 205 -11.47 6.71 6.02
N ARG A 206 -11.14 5.44 6.28
CA ARG A 206 -10.37 5.04 7.48
C ARG A 206 -8.98 5.65 7.46
N PHE A 207 -8.28 5.59 6.32
CA PHE A 207 -6.99 6.25 6.15
C PHE A 207 -7.06 7.75 6.45
N LEU A 208 -8.04 8.46 5.88
CA LEU A 208 -8.18 9.90 6.12
C LEU A 208 -8.47 10.23 7.58
N GLN A 209 -9.36 9.47 8.23
CA GLN A 209 -9.69 9.66 9.65
C GLN A 209 -8.46 9.50 10.53
N GLU A 210 -7.67 8.45 10.31
CA GLU A 210 -6.45 8.20 11.05
C GLU A 210 -5.38 9.28 10.80
N LEU A 211 -5.18 9.66 9.53
CA LEU A 211 -4.21 10.67 9.16
C LEU A 211 -4.53 12.02 9.81
N PHE A 212 -5.77 12.49 9.70
CA PHE A 212 -6.16 13.78 10.29
C PHE A 212 -6.16 13.74 11.81
N SER A 213 -6.58 12.63 12.43
CA SER A 213 -6.49 12.47 13.88
C SER A 213 -5.04 12.51 14.38
N ALA A 214 -4.11 11.90 13.64
CA ALA A 214 -2.68 11.97 13.94
C ALA A 214 -2.12 13.40 13.79
N VAL A 215 -2.54 14.14 12.76
CA VAL A 215 -2.15 15.54 12.57
C VAL A 215 -2.70 16.44 13.68
N GLU A 216 -3.98 16.29 14.03
CA GLU A 216 -4.63 17.07 15.10
C GLU A 216 -3.99 16.81 16.47
N SER A 217 -3.60 15.57 16.74
CA SER A 217 -2.88 15.18 17.96
C SER A 217 -1.39 15.53 17.95
N ARG A 218 -0.88 16.18 16.88
CA ARG A 218 0.53 16.53 16.69
C ARG A 218 1.45 15.30 16.82
N ALA A 219 1.01 14.18 16.25
CA ALA A 219 1.80 12.97 16.18
C ALA A 219 3.16 13.25 15.53
N GLU A 220 4.18 12.54 15.98
CA GLU A 220 5.51 12.62 15.38
C GLU A 220 5.49 12.18 13.92
N GLU A 221 6.40 12.72 13.12
CA GLU A 221 6.47 12.48 11.67
C GLU A 221 6.52 10.97 11.31
N HIS A 222 7.23 10.18 12.12
CA HIS A 222 7.36 8.74 11.90
C HIS A 222 6.00 8.02 11.95
N ILE A 223 5.04 8.52 12.73
CA ILE A 223 3.68 8.00 12.83
C ILE A 223 2.91 8.30 11.54
N LEU A 224 3.00 9.54 11.05
CA LEU A 224 2.36 9.94 9.79
C LEU A 224 2.89 9.12 8.61
N ARG A 225 4.21 8.90 8.56
CA ARG A 225 4.83 8.03 7.56
C ARG A 225 4.32 6.59 7.65
N ALA A 226 4.14 6.04 8.86
CA ALA A 226 3.60 4.70 9.06
C ALA A 226 2.14 4.58 8.57
N ILE A 227 1.30 5.61 8.80
CA ILE A 227 -0.08 5.66 8.27
C ILE A 227 -0.06 5.62 6.73
N CYS A 228 0.76 6.44 6.09
CA CYS A 228 0.91 6.45 4.63
C CYS A 228 1.49 5.13 4.09
N GLU A 229 2.49 4.57 4.77
CA GLU A 229 3.07 3.27 4.42
C GLU A 229 2.01 2.18 4.40
N ARG A 230 1.21 2.07 5.46
CA ARG A 230 0.11 1.10 5.53
C ARG A 230 -0.89 1.32 4.40
N PHE A 231 -1.24 2.58 4.11
CA PHE A 231 -2.15 2.90 3.03
C PHE A 231 -1.61 2.46 1.65
N ILE A 232 -0.33 2.66 1.37
CA ILE A 232 0.21 2.23 0.08
C ILE A 232 0.38 0.70 0.04
N ARG A 233 0.80 0.05 1.13
CA ARG A 233 0.91 -1.43 1.19
C ARG A 233 -0.43 -2.12 0.97
N LYS A 234 -1.49 -1.64 1.63
CA LYS A 234 -2.83 -2.21 1.48
C LYS A 234 -3.39 -1.94 0.08
N PHE A 235 -3.13 -0.77 -0.52
CA PHE A 235 -3.45 -0.53 -1.93
C PHE A 235 -2.75 -1.54 -2.87
N ILE A 236 -1.45 -1.79 -2.68
CA ILE A 236 -0.70 -2.78 -3.46
C ILE A 236 -1.27 -4.20 -3.27
N PHE A 237 -1.68 -4.55 -2.05
CA PHE A 237 -2.34 -5.82 -1.78
C PHE A 237 -3.70 -5.95 -2.49
N LEU A 238 -4.50 -4.88 -2.51
CA LEU A 238 -5.73 -4.84 -3.31
C LEU A 238 -5.45 -4.99 -4.82
N CYS A 239 -4.37 -4.39 -5.33
CA CYS A 239 -3.92 -4.63 -6.70
C CYS A 239 -3.53 -6.10 -6.94
N ALA A 240 -2.83 -6.73 -5.99
CA ALA A 240 -2.45 -8.15 -6.08
C ALA A 240 -3.68 -9.06 -6.13
N ILE A 241 -4.67 -8.81 -5.27
CA ILE A 241 -5.96 -9.51 -5.30
C ILE A 241 -6.66 -9.31 -6.65
N TYR A 242 -6.76 -8.05 -7.12
CA TYR A 242 -7.40 -7.74 -8.39
C TYR A 242 -6.74 -8.46 -9.57
N GLN A 243 -5.39 -8.48 -9.62
CA GLN A 243 -4.63 -9.20 -10.63
C GLN A 243 -4.92 -10.69 -10.61
N HIS A 244 -4.95 -11.30 -9.43
CA HIS A 244 -5.22 -12.73 -9.33
C HIS A 244 -6.66 -13.05 -9.77
N MET A 245 -7.64 -12.30 -9.28
CA MET A 245 -9.06 -12.58 -9.56
C MET A 245 -9.45 -12.33 -11.02
N ASN A 246 -8.91 -11.28 -11.65
CA ASN A 246 -9.35 -10.85 -12.98
C ASN A 246 -8.37 -11.19 -14.11
N LEU A 247 -7.08 -11.38 -13.78
CA LEU A 247 -6.01 -11.56 -14.77
C LEU A 247 -5.21 -12.86 -14.56
N ASP A 248 -5.49 -13.64 -13.52
CA ASP A 248 -4.72 -14.82 -13.10
C ASP A 248 -3.20 -14.56 -13.01
N ARG A 249 -2.84 -13.38 -12.50
CA ARG A 249 -1.45 -12.95 -12.30
C ARG A 249 -1.12 -12.79 -10.82
N TYR A 250 0.15 -12.98 -10.48
CA TYR A 250 0.64 -12.99 -9.09
C TYR A 250 1.85 -12.07 -8.89
N ASP A 251 1.99 -11.02 -9.69
CA ASP A 251 3.24 -10.23 -9.74
C ASP A 251 3.47 -9.40 -8.48
N LEU A 252 2.40 -9.06 -7.77
CA LEU A 252 2.45 -8.19 -6.59
C LEU A 252 2.42 -8.92 -5.25
N PHE A 253 2.25 -10.25 -5.24
CA PHE A 253 2.37 -11.03 -4.00
C PHE A 253 3.84 -11.14 -3.59
N LEU A 254 4.11 -11.03 -2.28
CA LEU A 254 5.46 -11.27 -1.76
C LEU A 254 5.83 -12.75 -1.90
N ALA A 255 4.88 -13.63 -1.60
CA ALA A 255 5.02 -15.07 -1.79
C ALA A 255 3.80 -15.59 -2.57
N PRO A 256 3.86 -15.61 -3.91
CA PRO A 256 2.74 -16.07 -4.73
C PRO A 256 2.48 -17.55 -4.50
N ARG A 257 1.24 -17.98 -4.74
CA ARG A 257 0.90 -19.41 -4.77
C ARG A 257 1.54 -20.03 -6.01
N THR A 258 2.56 -20.85 -5.80
CA THR A 258 3.22 -21.62 -6.86
C THR A 258 3.16 -23.09 -6.49
N VAL A 259 3.34 -23.98 -7.47
CA VAL A 259 3.44 -25.44 -7.21
C VAL A 259 4.56 -25.73 -6.22
N GLU A 260 5.67 -25.00 -6.30
CA GLU A 260 6.80 -25.11 -5.37
C GLU A 260 6.40 -24.72 -3.94
N ASN A 261 5.76 -23.56 -3.76
CA ASN A 261 5.28 -23.11 -2.45
C ASN A 261 4.19 -24.02 -1.88
N ASP A 262 3.27 -24.50 -2.72
CA ASP A 262 2.25 -25.48 -2.32
C ASP A 262 2.93 -26.77 -1.85
N ASN A 263 3.92 -27.31 -2.57
CA ASN A 263 4.65 -28.50 -2.15
C ASN A 263 5.38 -28.30 -0.81
N ILE A 264 6.05 -27.16 -0.62
CA ILE A 264 6.71 -26.80 0.64
C ILE A 264 5.68 -26.74 1.78
N ASN A 265 4.55 -26.07 1.55
CA ASN A 265 3.54 -25.88 2.58
C ASN A 265 2.79 -27.17 2.89
N ILE A 266 2.45 -27.99 1.88
CA ILE A 266 1.89 -29.34 2.07
C ILE A 266 2.84 -30.18 2.92
N ALA A 267 4.14 -30.19 2.60
CA ALA A 267 5.12 -30.94 3.37
C ALA A 267 5.22 -30.47 4.83
N LYS A 268 5.05 -29.17 5.09
CA LYS A 268 5.04 -28.58 6.44
C LYS A 268 3.78 -28.93 7.23
N ILE A 269 2.61 -28.97 6.59
CA ILE A 269 1.33 -29.16 7.29
C ILE A 269 0.81 -30.59 7.26
N LYS A 270 1.39 -31.51 6.47
CA LYS A 270 0.86 -32.86 6.22
C LYS A 270 0.48 -33.63 7.49
N ASP A 271 1.22 -33.43 8.58
CA ASP A 271 1.03 -34.14 9.85
C ASP A 271 0.03 -33.42 10.77
N SER A 272 -0.41 -32.21 10.40
CA SER A 272 -1.29 -31.34 11.19
C SER A 272 -2.63 -31.06 10.51
N LEU A 273 -2.66 -30.95 9.19
CA LEU A 273 -3.83 -30.53 8.41
C LEU A 273 -3.89 -31.21 7.02
N PRO A 274 -5.10 -31.50 6.52
CA PRO A 274 -5.28 -31.94 5.13
C PRO A 274 -4.89 -30.85 4.13
N SER A 275 -4.30 -31.23 2.99
CA SER A 275 -3.81 -30.29 1.95
C SER A 275 -4.87 -29.33 1.41
N LYS A 276 -6.15 -29.74 1.35
CA LYS A 276 -7.28 -28.89 0.92
C LYS A 276 -7.42 -27.59 1.74
N PHE A 277 -6.92 -27.57 2.98
CA PHE A 277 -7.02 -26.39 3.84
C PHE A 277 -6.10 -25.25 3.38
N LEU A 278 -5.05 -25.52 2.58
CA LEU A 278 -4.18 -24.47 2.03
C LEU A 278 -4.94 -23.44 1.19
N GLU A 279 -6.08 -23.82 0.62
CA GLU A 279 -6.95 -22.91 -0.10
C GLU A 279 -7.37 -21.71 0.75
N TYR A 280 -7.54 -21.86 2.07
CA TYR A 280 -7.92 -20.75 2.95
C TYR A 280 -6.89 -19.63 3.01
N VAL A 281 -5.60 -19.96 2.90
CA VAL A 281 -4.50 -19.00 3.05
C VAL A 281 -4.27 -18.22 1.76
N TYR A 282 -4.46 -18.89 0.63
CA TYR A 282 -4.38 -18.27 -0.70
C TYR A 282 -5.71 -17.78 -1.22
N SER A 283 -6.80 -18.00 -0.49
CA SER A 283 -8.12 -17.56 -0.87
C SER A 283 -8.12 -16.04 -0.93
N THR A 284 -8.24 -15.51 -2.14
CA THR A 284 -8.54 -14.10 -2.39
C THR A 284 -9.97 -13.72 -2.01
N LYS A 285 -10.78 -14.71 -1.61
CA LYS A 285 -12.02 -14.45 -0.88
C LYS A 285 -11.62 -13.98 0.51
N LEU A 286 -11.60 -12.67 0.71
CA LEU A 286 -11.97 -12.08 2.00
C LEU A 286 -13.35 -12.65 2.32
N GLU A 287 -13.42 -13.77 3.04
CA GLU A 287 -14.69 -14.47 3.21
C GLU A 287 -15.64 -13.57 4.00
N THR A 288 -16.62 -13.07 3.26
CA THR A 288 -17.99 -12.89 3.74
C THR A 288 -18.43 -14.16 4.47
N LEU A 289 -18.37 -14.15 5.80
CA LEU A 289 -18.94 -15.21 6.62
C LEU A 289 -20.42 -14.92 6.90
N LYS A 290 -21.29 -15.49 6.05
CA LYS A 290 -22.50 -16.27 6.41
C LYS A 290 -23.47 -16.36 5.21
N SER A 291 -23.44 -17.48 4.52
CA SER A 291 -24.62 -18.35 4.48
C SER A 291 -24.20 -19.77 4.12
N VAL A 292 -24.60 -20.69 4.99
CA VAL A 292 -24.75 -22.11 4.66
C VAL A 292 -25.61 -22.21 3.39
N GLN A 293 -25.17 -23.07 2.48
CA GLN A 293 -25.72 -23.30 1.14
C GLN A 293 -27.26 -23.21 1.06
N ARG A 294 -27.74 -22.53 0.02
CA ARG A 294 -28.85 -23.03 -0.79
C ARG A 294 -28.38 -23.06 -2.25
N PRO A 295 -28.61 -24.15 -3.00
CA PRO A 295 -28.39 -24.15 -4.43
C PRO A 295 -29.54 -23.36 -5.04
N ASN A 296 -29.27 -22.13 -5.47
CA ASN A 296 -29.95 -21.46 -6.58
C ASN A 296 -29.41 -20.03 -6.73
N ASN A 297 -28.72 -19.81 -7.86
CA ASN A 297 -28.50 -18.55 -8.57
C ASN A 297 -28.45 -17.26 -7.74
N TYR A 298 -27.32 -16.91 -7.14
CA TYR A 298 -27.02 -15.52 -6.77
C TYR A 298 -25.51 -15.23 -6.83
N SER A 299 -25.18 -14.06 -7.36
CA SER A 299 -23.85 -13.56 -7.69
C SER A 299 -22.90 -13.48 -6.49
N PHE A 300 -21.63 -13.86 -6.76
CA PHE A 300 -20.45 -13.58 -5.95
C PHE A 300 -20.45 -12.07 -5.58
N ARG A 301 -20.60 -11.74 -4.29
CA ARG A 301 -20.33 -10.38 -3.83
C ARG A 301 -18.85 -10.27 -3.50
N GLU A 302 -18.14 -9.70 -4.45
CA GLU A 302 -16.71 -9.40 -4.48
C GLU A 302 -16.29 -8.40 -3.39
N ASN A 303 -14.99 -8.40 -3.12
CA ASN A 303 -14.27 -7.50 -2.22
C ASN A 303 -14.63 -6.02 -2.47
N THR A 304 -15.45 -5.42 -1.59
CA THR A 304 -16.08 -4.11 -1.81
C THR A 304 -15.08 -2.97 -2.03
N ASP A 305 -13.91 -3.04 -1.40
CA ASP A 305 -12.88 -2.01 -1.51
C ASP A 305 -12.06 -2.10 -2.80
N ALA A 306 -11.77 -3.32 -3.28
CA ALA A 306 -11.14 -3.53 -4.58
C ALA A 306 -12.04 -3.05 -5.71
N ASN A 307 -13.36 -3.27 -5.57
CA ASN A 307 -14.35 -2.78 -6.53
C ASN A 307 -14.51 -1.25 -6.46
N HIS A 308 -14.44 -0.65 -5.25
CA HIS A 308 -14.46 0.81 -5.09
C HIS A 308 -13.25 1.48 -5.76
N SER A 309 -12.08 0.84 -5.70
CA SER A 309 -10.82 1.38 -6.22
C SER A 309 -10.47 0.87 -7.62
N GLN A 310 -11.38 0.15 -8.28
CA GLN A 310 -11.09 -0.61 -9.51
C GLN A 310 -10.49 0.25 -10.61
N SER A 311 -11.05 1.44 -10.87
CA SER A 311 -10.54 2.34 -11.92
C SER A 311 -9.09 2.78 -11.65
N ILE A 312 -8.76 3.06 -10.38
CA ILE A 312 -7.42 3.47 -9.95
C ILE A 312 -6.46 2.29 -10.04
N ILE A 313 -6.89 1.10 -9.61
CA ILE A 313 -6.09 -0.13 -9.72
C ILE A 313 -5.74 -0.39 -11.19
N ILE A 314 -6.73 -0.37 -12.09
CA ILE A 314 -6.52 -0.57 -13.53
C ILE A 314 -5.56 0.50 -14.10
N ALA A 315 -5.67 1.75 -13.66
CA ALA A 315 -4.78 2.81 -14.08
C ALA A 315 -3.35 2.59 -13.56
N PHE A 316 -3.17 2.22 -12.29
CA PHE A 316 -1.88 1.90 -11.68
C PHE A 316 -1.16 0.75 -12.42
N LEU A 317 -1.89 -0.31 -12.76
CA LEU A 317 -1.33 -1.47 -13.47
C LEU A 317 -0.75 -1.16 -14.85
N LYS A 318 -1.09 0.00 -15.43
CA LYS A 318 -0.56 0.46 -16.74
C LYS A 318 0.69 1.34 -16.60
N THR A 319 1.12 1.65 -15.38
CA THR A 319 2.20 2.61 -15.13
C THR A 319 3.59 1.96 -15.19
N ASN A 320 4.60 2.78 -15.45
CA ASN A 320 6.01 2.35 -15.29
C ASN A 320 6.36 2.09 -13.83
N LEU A 321 5.70 2.82 -12.91
CA LEU A 321 5.81 2.63 -11.48
C LEU A 321 5.45 1.19 -11.07
N TYR A 322 4.32 0.67 -11.58
CA TYR A 322 3.93 -0.72 -11.41
C TYR A 322 4.98 -1.69 -11.97
N SER A 323 5.37 -1.54 -13.23
CA SER A 323 6.30 -2.46 -13.89
C SER A 323 7.64 -2.56 -13.15
N ARG A 324 8.17 -1.43 -12.67
CA ARG A 324 9.39 -1.39 -11.87
C ARG A 324 9.20 -2.04 -10.51
N TYR A 325 8.12 -1.71 -9.80
CA TYR A 325 7.83 -2.28 -8.49
C TYR A 325 7.66 -3.81 -8.56
N ALA A 326 6.96 -4.33 -9.56
CA ALA A 326 6.81 -5.77 -9.78
C ALA A 326 8.15 -6.46 -10.09
N LYS A 327 9.03 -5.81 -10.87
CA LYS A 327 10.38 -6.31 -11.15
C LYS A 327 11.24 -6.36 -9.88
N ASP A 328 11.25 -5.29 -9.10
CA ASP A 328 11.99 -5.19 -7.84
C ASP A 328 11.50 -6.24 -6.84
N LEU A 329 10.17 -6.40 -6.71
CA LEU A 329 9.57 -7.46 -5.89
C LEU A 329 10.04 -8.85 -6.34
N LYS A 330 9.93 -9.16 -7.63
CA LYS A 330 10.33 -10.46 -8.19
C LYS A 330 11.79 -10.79 -7.86
N GLN A 331 12.68 -9.81 -7.96
CA GLN A 331 14.10 -9.97 -7.61
C GLN A 331 14.31 -10.16 -6.09
N ALA A 332 13.51 -9.48 -5.27
CA ALA A 332 13.59 -9.56 -3.81
C ALA A 332 13.00 -10.85 -3.22
N ARG A 333 12.06 -11.54 -3.91
CA ARG A 333 11.33 -12.72 -3.37
C ARG A 333 12.22 -13.77 -2.71
N GLY A 334 13.33 -14.14 -3.36
CA GLY A 334 14.25 -15.16 -2.86
C GLY A 334 15.03 -14.74 -1.61
N HIS A 335 15.09 -13.44 -1.32
CA HIS A 335 15.86 -12.87 -0.22
C HIS A 335 15.03 -12.61 1.04
N PHE A 336 13.69 -12.71 0.96
CA PHE A 336 12.85 -12.56 2.15
C PHE A 336 13.04 -13.74 3.11
N PRO A 337 13.17 -13.49 4.43
CA PRO A 337 13.27 -14.55 5.43
C PRO A 337 12.11 -15.55 5.40
N VAL A 338 10.89 -15.05 5.14
CA VAL A 338 9.69 -15.86 4.90
C VAL A 338 9.28 -15.68 3.44
N ASN A 339 9.42 -16.74 2.64
CA ASN A 339 9.19 -16.71 1.19
C ASN A 339 8.18 -17.78 0.70
N ASN A 340 7.74 -18.68 1.58
CA ASN A 340 6.79 -19.75 1.26
C ASN A 340 5.31 -19.36 1.49
N ILE A 341 5.05 -18.31 2.28
CA ILE A 341 3.72 -17.78 2.57
C ILE A 341 3.72 -16.25 2.49
N ASP A 342 2.61 -15.65 2.05
CA ASP A 342 2.49 -14.20 2.00
C ASP A 342 2.12 -13.68 3.39
N LEU A 343 3.15 -13.43 4.20
CA LEU A 343 2.99 -13.10 5.61
C LEU A 343 2.24 -11.78 5.81
N TYR A 344 2.45 -10.80 4.94
CA TYR A 344 1.73 -9.53 4.99
C TYR A 344 0.22 -9.76 4.81
N SER A 345 -0.16 -10.56 3.81
CA SER A 345 -1.56 -10.90 3.56
C SER A 345 -2.22 -11.60 4.75
N ILE A 346 -1.49 -12.50 5.40
CA ILE A 346 -1.95 -13.21 6.60
C ILE A 346 -2.16 -12.24 7.78
N VAL A 347 -1.18 -11.38 8.06
CA VAL A 347 -1.26 -10.39 9.15
C VAL A 347 -2.43 -9.42 8.92
N GLU A 348 -2.57 -8.92 7.70
CA GLU A 348 -3.66 -8.02 7.32
C GLU A 348 -5.03 -8.71 7.53
N ARG A 349 -5.13 -9.99 7.17
CA ARG A 349 -6.35 -10.78 7.32
C ARG A 349 -6.74 -11.01 8.78
N LEU A 350 -5.76 -11.31 9.64
CA LEU A 350 -5.97 -11.44 11.09
C LEU A 350 -6.32 -10.11 11.78
N THR A 351 -5.92 -8.99 11.19
CA THR A 351 -6.17 -7.64 11.73
C THR A 351 -7.57 -7.14 11.36
N GLU A 352 -7.98 -7.32 10.12
CA GLU A 352 -9.21 -6.74 9.59
C GLU A 352 -10.45 -7.63 9.81
N THR A 353 -10.28 -8.94 9.87
CA THR A 353 -11.40 -9.89 9.95
C THR A 353 -11.11 -11.00 10.94
N ILE A 354 -12.15 -11.46 11.65
CA ILE A 354 -12.04 -12.69 12.45
C ILE A 354 -12.23 -13.86 11.48
N PRO A 355 -11.17 -14.67 11.21
CA PRO A 355 -11.29 -15.79 10.30
C PRO A 355 -12.29 -16.83 10.81
N ASN A 356 -12.81 -17.66 9.91
CA ASN A 356 -13.55 -18.84 10.35
C ASN A 356 -12.61 -19.82 11.08
N ILE A 357 -13.18 -20.88 11.67
CA ILE A 357 -12.42 -21.85 12.47
C ILE A 357 -11.33 -22.53 11.63
N ASP A 358 -11.70 -23.05 10.45
CA ASP A 358 -10.79 -23.80 9.57
C ASP A 358 -9.68 -22.91 9.00
N GLU A 359 -10.02 -21.69 8.65
CA GLU A 359 -9.10 -20.66 8.19
C GLU A 359 -8.13 -20.25 9.30
N SER A 360 -8.62 -20.00 10.52
CA SER A 360 -7.78 -19.71 11.70
C SER A 360 -6.78 -20.83 11.95
N ILE A 361 -7.25 -22.08 11.96
CA ILE A 361 -6.38 -23.24 12.14
C ILE A 361 -5.28 -23.26 11.07
N THR A 362 -5.63 -23.05 9.80
CA THR A 362 -4.67 -23.09 8.69
C THR A 362 -3.64 -21.97 8.79
N ILE A 363 -4.08 -20.74 9.02
CA ILE A 363 -3.22 -19.55 9.15
C ILE A 363 -2.20 -19.76 10.27
N TYR A 364 -2.66 -20.10 11.48
CA TYR A 364 -1.79 -20.25 12.64
C TYR A 364 -0.83 -21.44 12.47
N THR A 365 -1.28 -22.54 11.87
CA THR A 365 -0.41 -23.70 11.56
C THR A 365 0.70 -23.30 10.59
N LEU A 366 0.37 -22.60 9.50
CA LEU A 366 1.38 -22.18 8.53
C LEU A 366 2.36 -21.17 9.09
N MET A 367 1.90 -20.18 9.84
CA MET A 367 2.80 -19.24 10.53
C MET A 367 3.74 -19.99 11.47
N PHE A 368 3.22 -20.93 12.26
CA PHE A 368 4.03 -21.75 13.16
C PHE A 368 5.12 -22.55 12.41
N HIS A 369 4.83 -23.17 11.27
CA HIS A 369 5.84 -23.91 10.51
C HIS A 369 6.73 -23.03 9.61
N SER A 370 6.38 -21.76 9.42
CA SER A 370 7.12 -20.85 8.53
C SER A 370 8.00 -19.84 9.26
N ILE A 371 7.76 -19.62 10.56
CA ILE A 371 8.43 -18.58 11.34
C ILE A 371 9.18 -19.25 12.49
N VAL A 372 10.44 -19.61 12.25
CA VAL A 372 11.28 -20.36 13.19
C VAL A 372 12.57 -19.61 13.54
N THR A 373 13.17 -18.89 12.58
CA THR A 373 14.43 -18.17 12.79
C THR A 373 14.22 -16.73 13.27
N GLU A 374 15.25 -16.12 13.85
CA GLU A 374 15.24 -14.72 14.30
C GLU A 374 14.90 -13.75 13.16
N ASP A 375 15.44 -13.95 11.96
CA ASP A 375 15.15 -13.10 10.79
C ASP A 375 13.68 -13.21 10.36
N GLN A 376 13.07 -14.39 10.50
CA GLN A 376 11.64 -14.60 10.21
C GLN A 376 10.75 -13.93 11.25
N VAL A 377 11.14 -13.98 12.53
CA VAL A 377 10.47 -13.24 13.61
C VAL A 377 10.62 -11.73 13.38
N THR A 378 11.79 -11.26 12.95
CA THR A 378 12.01 -9.86 12.58
C THR A 378 11.07 -9.41 11.47
N MET A 379 10.93 -10.21 10.41
CA MET A 379 10.00 -9.93 9.31
C MET A 379 8.54 -9.91 9.78
N LEU A 380 8.13 -10.83 10.65
CA LEU A 380 6.79 -10.82 11.26
C LEU A 380 6.54 -9.54 12.06
N LEU A 381 7.48 -9.15 12.92
CA LEU A 381 7.37 -7.94 13.74
C LEU A 381 7.37 -6.65 12.89
N ALA A 382 8.02 -6.66 11.73
CA ALA A 382 7.97 -5.54 10.79
C ALA A 382 6.56 -5.29 10.23
N TYR A 383 5.69 -6.31 10.19
CA TYR A 383 4.27 -6.17 9.82
C TYR A 383 3.34 -5.95 11.02
N LEU A 384 3.81 -6.21 12.25
CA LEU A 384 3.05 -6.06 13.50
C LEU A 384 3.53 -4.84 14.28
N THR A 385 3.41 -3.65 13.70
CA THR A 385 3.87 -2.41 14.33
C THR A 385 2.99 -1.99 15.51
N PHE A 386 3.56 -1.33 16.54
CA PHE A 386 2.77 -0.84 17.68
C PHE A 386 1.60 0.07 17.29
N PHE A 387 1.81 0.88 16.24
CA PHE A 387 0.78 1.77 15.73
C PHE A 387 -0.44 1.02 15.17
N THR A 388 -0.26 -0.22 14.70
CA THR A 388 -1.32 -1.08 14.16
C THR A 388 -1.91 -2.06 15.18
N GLY A 389 -1.70 -1.82 16.47
CA GLY A 389 -2.11 -2.75 17.55
C GLY A 389 -1.03 -3.80 17.89
N GLY A 390 0.18 -3.67 17.34
CA GLY A 390 1.30 -4.53 17.68
C GLY A 390 1.00 -6.01 17.38
N ILE A 391 1.25 -6.86 18.38
CA ILE A 391 1.10 -8.31 18.28
C ILE A 391 -0.32 -8.81 18.60
N ASP A 392 -1.29 -7.90 18.79
CA ASP A 392 -2.68 -8.24 19.08
C ASP A 392 -3.31 -9.25 18.10
N PRO A 393 -3.03 -9.19 16.78
CA PRO A 393 -3.53 -10.20 15.84
C PRO A 393 -3.11 -11.62 16.20
N ILE A 394 -1.91 -11.84 16.77
CA ILE A 394 -1.44 -13.15 17.23
C ILE A 394 -2.02 -13.49 18.60
N VAL A 395 -2.10 -12.50 19.50
CA VAL A 395 -2.66 -12.66 20.85
C VAL A 395 -4.13 -13.10 20.78
N SER A 396 -4.88 -12.66 19.77
CA SER A 396 -6.25 -13.09 19.52
C SER A 396 -6.40 -14.62 19.44
N GLY A 397 -5.38 -15.32 18.92
CA GLY A 397 -5.34 -16.77 18.82
C GLY A 397 -5.34 -17.50 20.16
N LEU A 398 -4.87 -16.86 21.24
CA LEU A 398 -4.92 -17.41 22.60
C LEU A 398 -6.36 -17.66 23.09
N TYR A 399 -7.32 -16.91 22.54
CA TYR A 399 -8.73 -16.97 22.92
C TYR A 399 -9.60 -17.77 21.93
N HIS A 400 -8.98 -18.39 20.92
CA HIS A 400 -9.71 -19.14 19.90
C HIS A 400 -10.40 -20.39 20.50
N LYS A 401 -11.46 -20.90 19.87
CA LYS A 401 -12.18 -22.08 20.40
C LYS A 401 -11.40 -23.39 20.26
N ASP A 402 -10.66 -23.52 19.16
CA ASP A 402 -9.83 -24.70 18.86
C ASP A 402 -8.47 -24.62 19.60
N ASP A 403 -8.12 -25.68 20.33
CA ASP A 403 -6.88 -25.74 21.13
C ASP A 403 -5.61 -25.76 20.26
N ARG A 404 -5.67 -26.19 18.99
CA ARG A 404 -4.51 -26.12 18.07
C ARG A 404 -4.13 -24.69 17.76
N VAL A 405 -5.12 -23.82 17.54
CA VAL A 405 -4.88 -22.38 17.33
C VAL A 405 -4.23 -21.77 18.56
N LYS A 406 -4.74 -22.08 19.76
CA LYS A 406 -4.12 -21.61 21.01
C LYS A 406 -2.68 -22.09 21.15
N TYR A 407 -2.42 -23.35 20.83
CA TYR A 407 -1.09 -23.94 20.86
C TYR A 407 -0.12 -23.19 19.93
N TYR A 408 -0.48 -23.03 18.65
CA TYR A 408 0.35 -22.33 17.67
C TYR A 408 0.54 -20.85 18.00
N ALA A 409 -0.51 -20.16 18.44
CA ALA A 409 -0.43 -18.77 18.89
C ALA A 409 0.53 -18.62 20.08
N THR A 410 0.44 -19.53 21.07
CA THR A 410 1.33 -19.55 22.24
C THR A 410 2.78 -19.76 21.82
N PHE A 411 3.06 -20.70 20.94
CA PHE A 411 4.41 -20.93 20.43
C PHE A 411 4.98 -19.76 19.63
N LEU A 412 4.15 -19.11 18.80
CA LEU A 412 4.56 -17.92 18.07
C LEU A 412 4.90 -16.77 19.03
N LEU A 413 4.07 -16.54 20.05
CA LEU A 413 4.35 -15.54 21.08
C LEU A 413 5.61 -15.87 21.89
N TYR A 414 5.87 -17.16 22.16
CA TYR A 414 7.11 -17.59 22.78
C TYR A 414 8.35 -17.29 21.92
N ARG A 415 8.29 -17.56 20.61
CA ARG A 415 9.38 -17.17 19.68
C ARG A 415 9.58 -15.65 19.64
N ILE A 416 8.48 -14.89 19.69
CA ILE A 416 8.53 -13.43 19.78
C ILE A 416 9.16 -12.98 21.10
N GLU A 417 8.85 -13.63 22.22
CA GLU A 417 9.43 -13.33 23.55
C GLU A 417 10.95 -13.52 23.59
N LEU A 418 11.47 -14.54 22.87
CA LEU A 418 12.90 -14.81 22.76
C LEU A 418 13.64 -13.76 21.93
N HIS A 419 12.99 -13.17 20.92
CA HIS A 419 13.58 -12.15 20.05
C HIS A 419 13.77 -10.81 20.79
N ILE A 420 14.93 -10.16 20.59
CA ILE A 420 15.33 -8.94 21.32
C ILE A 420 14.29 -7.81 21.18
N ALA A 421 13.79 -7.59 19.97
CA ALA A 421 12.74 -6.59 19.76
C ALA A 421 11.36 -7.09 20.21
N GLY A 422 11.10 -8.39 20.06
CA GLY A 422 9.80 -9.00 20.32
C GLY A 422 9.45 -9.03 21.80
N LYS A 423 10.46 -9.19 22.67
CA LYS A 423 10.30 -9.04 24.12
C LYS A 423 9.61 -7.74 24.53
N LYS A 424 9.93 -6.62 23.87
CA LYS A 424 9.29 -5.32 24.15
C LYS A 424 7.80 -5.32 23.82
N PHE A 425 7.38 -6.04 22.78
CA PHE A 425 5.96 -6.22 22.45
C PHE A 425 5.25 -7.04 23.51
N ILE A 426 5.83 -8.16 23.95
CA ILE A 426 5.27 -8.99 25.02
C ILE A 426 5.17 -8.20 26.34
N ASP A 427 6.20 -7.42 26.66
CA ASP A 427 6.24 -6.57 27.85
C ASP A 427 5.22 -5.43 27.80
N SER A 428 4.81 -4.97 26.61
CA SER A 428 3.74 -3.97 26.46
C SER A 428 2.32 -4.53 26.59
N LEU A 429 2.13 -5.85 26.55
CA LEU A 429 0.81 -6.46 26.68
C LEU A 429 0.18 -6.14 28.04
N ASN A 430 -1.15 -5.97 28.05
CA ASN A 430 -1.88 -5.81 29.29
C ASN A 430 -1.78 -7.08 30.18
N GLY A 431 -2.07 -6.92 31.47
CA GLY A 431 -1.94 -8.01 32.45
C GLY A 431 -2.79 -9.25 32.11
N PHE A 432 -3.94 -9.06 31.48
CA PHE A 432 -4.84 -10.15 31.08
C PHE A 432 -4.23 -11.02 29.98
N HIS A 433 -3.69 -10.42 28.92
CA HIS A 433 -3.00 -11.13 27.84
C HIS A 433 -1.75 -11.86 28.36
N LYS A 434 -0.97 -11.21 29.24
CA LYS A 434 0.21 -11.83 29.86
C LYS A 434 -0.14 -13.06 30.70
N GLN A 435 -1.17 -12.97 31.53
CA GLN A 435 -1.61 -14.11 32.35
C GLN A 435 -2.14 -15.25 31.48
N THR A 436 -2.91 -14.93 30.43
CA THR A 436 -3.43 -15.93 29.49
C THR A 436 -2.28 -16.63 28.76
N PHE A 437 -1.32 -15.87 28.25
CA PHE A 437 -0.13 -16.40 27.60
C PHE A 437 0.66 -17.31 28.53
N LYS A 438 0.93 -16.88 29.77
CA LYS A 438 1.63 -17.70 30.78
C LYS A 438 0.89 -19.00 31.08
N PHE A 439 -0.42 -18.93 31.30
CA PHE A 439 -1.25 -20.11 31.56
C PHE A 439 -1.21 -21.12 30.41
N LEU A 440 -1.32 -20.66 29.17
CA LEU A 440 -1.27 -21.53 28.00
C LEU A 440 0.13 -22.08 27.75
N ARG A 441 1.18 -21.29 28.02
CA ARG A 441 2.58 -21.73 27.95
C ARG A 441 2.82 -22.91 28.90
N ASP A 442 2.37 -22.79 30.15
CA ASP A 442 2.46 -23.86 31.15
C ASP A 442 1.62 -25.09 30.73
N ARG A 443 0.38 -24.86 30.24
CA ARG A 443 -0.53 -25.93 29.78
C ARG A 443 0.05 -26.74 28.62
N PHE A 444 0.71 -26.09 27.68
CA PHE A 444 1.25 -26.73 26.48
C PHE A 444 2.74 -27.11 26.62
N SER A 445 3.36 -26.84 27.77
CA SER A 445 4.78 -27.12 28.04
C SER A 445 5.71 -26.49 27.00
N VAL A 446 5.49 -25.20 26.73
CA VAL A 446 6.23 -24.38 25.76
C VAL A 446 7.37 -23.63 26.41
#